data_AF-A0A4S9YKK1-F1
#
_entry.id   AF-A0A4S9YKK1-F1
#
_cell.length_a   1.000
_cell.length_b   1.000
_cell.length_c   1.000
_cell.angle_alpha   90.00
_cell.angle_beta   90.00
_cell.angle_gamma   90.00
#
_symmetry.space_group_name_H-M   'P 1'
#
loop_
_entity.id
_entity.type
_entity.pdbx_description
1 polymer ?
#
loop_
_entity_poly.entity_id
_entity_poly.type
_entity_poly.pdbx_seq_one_letter_code
_entity_poly.pdbx_strand_id
1 'polypeptide(L)'
;MAKRKASETFEDGRENKRLHSSNPDRLSRLSHELTLRVLSFLPVPDLIICQRVSRHFHVLAGDSQLWKALYYNRFVRPRASRIPGIHESGVPAESLYYSSKLSRWLDEDNLVRKGKETNWKRQYKTRHNWTKGTCGVSEVPVAPEPSVPPTLLHMHEGIIFMADQTHGLRAWSSQSGQDMLATIAFPDNAGPPSALTVDSASTRSSTVTLAVGFQDGSFTVYDLRDNRFTSRYSHEPSSNGMISAVALSFPYLATMTASQLLSFYKFMPAEDKPSGAIADPPRLLQSLHSQTVWPPLTLSIRPQPDTVLVSIAYSLPTYLSGWTVGIQEMRLTPDGKLVESRLASAIDQNYRPLTFNSTNPAPVPAPQSIPPFGHFNTSEANQIHSKPTSLSYSHPYLLVSHPDNTLTLYLVSSTTDTLKISPGNRLWGHTSSVSGAHVGGRGKAVSVSTRGDELRVWELEGGFASAAARRRLAAGELSVQLRPEKPSHPSTDDLTPAIKVRGDGLGLALKHKGGIDETSMTRGFVGFDDDKVVVLKERHLGAQALVIYDFT
;
A
#
# COMPACT_ATOMS: atom_id res chain seq x y z
N MET A 1 87.04 -7.14 44.33
CA MET A 1 88.00 -6.02 44.36
C MET A 1 87.73 -5.07 43.20
N ALA A 2 87.69 -3.76 43.47
CA ALA A 2 87.93 -2.57 42.63
C ALA A 2 87.44 -2.57 41.15
N LYS A 3 86.39 -1.82 40.75
CA LYS A 3 86.27 -0.35 40.50
C LYS A 3 86.94 0.16 39.20
N ARG A 4 86.14 0.54 38.19
CA ARG A 4 86.34 1.68 37.26
C ARG A 4 85.02 1.94 36.49
N LYS A 5 84.19 2.88 36.94
CA LYS A 5 84.11 4.34 36.66
C LYS A 5 83.65 4.69 35.24
N ALA A 6 82.51 5.37 35.19
CA ALA A 6 81.84 5.95 34.04
C ALA A 6 82.64 7.10 33.39
N SER A 7 82.40 7.30 32.11
CA SER A 7 82.57 8.58 31.41
C SER A 7 81.33 8.82 30.55
N GLU A 8 80.58 9.85 30.91
CA GLU A 8 79.50 10.45 30.13
C GLU A 8 80.07 11.21 28.92
N THR A 9 79.35 11.19 27.80
CA THR A 9 78.76 12.36 27.08
C THR A 9 78.70 12.15 25.55
N PHE A 10 77.70 12.82 24.95
CA PHE A 10 77.38 12.98 23.53
C PHE A 10 76.65 11.81 22.87
N GLU A 11 75.48 11.94 22.25
CA GLU A 11 74.65 13.11 21.97
C GLU A 11 73.24 12.63 21.59
N ASP A 12 72.26 13.49 21.83
CA ASP A 12 70.84 13.28 21.63
C ASP A 12 70.50 13.08 20.15
N GLY A 13 69.80 11.99 19.83
CA GLY A 13 69.41 11.65 18.46
C GLY A 13 68.24 10.69 18.42
N ARG A 14 67.28 10.82 19.35
CA ARG A 14 66.00 10.13 19.21
C ARG A 14 65.22 10.81 18.09
N GLU A 15 65.23 10.15 16.94
CA GLU A 15 64.36 10.41 15.80
C GLU A 15 62.97 10.81 16.28
N ASN A 16 62.65 12.08 16.10
CA ASN A 16 61.29 12.58 16.24
C ASN A 16 60.41 11.76 15.30
N LYS A 17 59.69 10.77 15.85
CA LYS A 17 58.47 10.25 15.24
C LYS A 17 57.69 11.47 14.80
N ARG A 18 57.51 11.63 13.49
CA ARG A 18 56.72 12.70 12.88
C ARG A 18 55.42 12.83 13.67
N LEU A 19 55.35 13.83 14.54
CA LEU A 19 54.11 14.30 15.13
C LEU A 19 53.33 14.85 13.95
N HIS A 20 52.49 14.01 13.36
CA HIS A 20 51.45 14.46 12.46
C HIS A 20 50.74 15.57 13.22
N SER A 21 50.79 16.81 12.72
CA SER A 21 50.12 17.94 13.32
C SER A 21 48.63 17.60 13.39
N SER A 22 48.18 17.07 14.52
CA SER A 22 46.79 16.80 14.78
C SER A 22 46.13 18.17 14.87
N ASN A 23 45.44 18.56 13.82
CA ASN A 23 44.53 19.69 13.88
C ASN A 23 43.70 19.52 15.17
N PRO A 24 43.74 20.47 16.12
CA PRO A 24 43.08 20.27 17.40
C PRO A 24 41.60 20.04 17.13
N ASP A 25 41.04 18.97 17.68
CA ASP A 25 39.61 18.70 17.56
C ASP A 25 38.84 19.83 18.27
N ARG A 26 38.33 20.77 17.48
CA ARG A 26 37.56 21.93 17.94
C ARG A 26 36.10 21.57 18.17
N LEU A 27 35.62 20.47 17.62
CA LEU A 27 34.21 20.10 17.67
C LEU A 27 33.87 19.29 18.93
N SER A 28 34.78 18.42 19.41
CA SER A 28 34.57 17.71 20.67
C SER A 28 34.62 18.60 21.92
N ARG A 29 35.14 19.83 21.79
CA ARG A 29 35.17 20.82 22.87
C ARG A 29 33.88 21.64 22.99
N LEU A 30 32.98 21.55 22.01
CA LEU A 30 31.71 22.27 22.01
C LEU A 30 30.70 21.58 22.93
N SER A 31 29.79 22.36 23.51
CA SER A 31 28.65 21.80 24.25
C SER A 31 27.76 20.97 23.32
N HIS A 32 27.11 19.93 23.83
CA HIS A 32 26.21 19.06 23.09
C HIS A 32 25.15 19.83 22.27
N GLU A 33 24.56 20.89 22.83
CA GLU A 33 23.55 21.73 22.14
C GLU A 33 24.10 22.47 20.92
N LEU A 34 25.30 23.05 21.04
CA LEU A 34 25.97 23.72 19.92
C LEU A 34 26.34 22.71 18.83
N THR A 35 26.82 21.53 19.22
CA THR A 35 27.12 20.46 18.26
C THR A 35 25.86 19.97 17.56
N LEU A 36 24.75 19.77 18.26
CA LEU A 36 23.44 19.42 17.66
C LEU A 36 22.95 20.52 16.70
N ARG A 37 23.13 21.80 17.06
CA ARG A 37 22.76 22.91 16.20
C ARG A 37 23.61 22.94 14.93
N VAL A 38 24.91 22.69 15.02
CA VAL A 38 25.78 22.55 13.84
C VAL A 38 25.34 21.35 12.98
N LEU A 39 25.06 20.21 13.60
CA LEU A 39 24.58 19.01 12.90
C LEU A 39 23.22 19.25 12.21
N SER A 40 22.36 20.11 12.75
CA SER A 40 21.06 20.44 12.15
C SER A 40 21.12 21.11 10.78
N PHE A 41 22.26 21.72 10.44
CA PHE A 41 22.48 22.35 9.12
C PHE A 41 23.09 21.41 8.09
N LEU A 42 23.56 20.23 8.49
CA LEU A 42 24.22 19.28 7.59
C LEU A 42 23.21 18.46 6.78
N PRO A 43 23.53 18.14 5.51
CA PRO A 43 22.73 17.23 4.72
C PRO A 43 22.89 15.78 5.21
N VAL A 44 21.93 14.92 4.87
CA VAL A 44 21.87 13.54 5.37
C VAL A 44 23.13 12.69 5.09
N PRO A 45 23.77 12.75 3.91
CA PRO A 45 25.00 11.99 3.66
C PRO A 45 26.11 12.35 4.66
N ASP A 46 26.28 13.65 4.94
CA ASP A 46 27.33 14.15 5.83
C ASP A 46 27.02 13.78 7.28
N LEU A 47 25.75 13.76 7.68
CA LEU A 47 25.32 13.26 9.00
C LEU A 47 25.65 11.78 9.20
N ILE A 48 25.46 10.95 8.16
CA ILE A 48 25.81 9.52 8.20
C ILE A 48 27.34 9.35 8.29
N ILE A 49 28.11 10.19 7.58
CA ILE A 49 29.57 10.20 7.70
C ILE A 49 29.98 10.57 9.12
N CYS A 50 29.39 11.62 9.70
CA CYS A 50 29.66 12.06 11.08
C CYS A 50 29.41 10.94 12.11
N GLN A 51 28.37 10.12 11.92
CA GLN A 51 28.10 8.97 12.79
C GLN A 51 29.22 7.90 12.81
N ARG A 52 30.07 7.88 11.78
CA ARG A 52 31.20 6.93 11.66
C ARG A 52 32.52 7.50 12.21
N VAL A 53 32.58 8.79 12.53
CA VAL A 53 33.83 9.47 12.94
C VAL A 53 34.21 9.14 14.39
N SER A 54 33.25 9.19 15.32
CA SER A 54 33.50 8.99 16.75
C SER A 54 32.25 8.53 17.48
N ARG A 55 32.41 7.88 18.64
CA ARG A 55 31.29 7.47 19.51
C ARG A 55 30.42 8.65 19.96
N HIS A 56 31.04 9.81 20.21
CA HIS A 56 30.31 11.02 20.60
C HIS A 56 29.41 11.54 19.47
N PHE A 57 29.95 11.65 18.25
CA PHE A 57 29.19 12.01 17.07
C PHE A 57 28.17 10.96 16.66
N HIS A 58 28.43 9.68 16.94
CA HIS A 58 27.47 8.61 16.72
C HIS A 58 26.17 8.83 17.50
N VAL A 59 26.29 9.21 18.78
CA VAL A 59 25.13 9.51 19.63
C VAL A 59 24.42 10.78 19.17
N LEU A 60 25.17 11.88 18.95
CA LEU A 60 24.58 13.18 18.62
C LEU A 60 23.97 13.23 17.21
N ALA A 61 24.67 12.73 16.20
CA ALA A 61 24.11 12.63 14.85
C ALA A 61 23.04 11.53 14.75
N GLY A 62 22.93 10.66 15.75
CA GLY A 62 21.87 9.67 15.90
C GLY A 62 20.61 10.21 16.59
N ASP A 63 20.62 11.46 17.08
CA ASP A 63 19.55 11.98 17.92
C ASP A 63 18.18 12.03 17.23
N SER A 64 17.15 11.64 17.98
CA SER A 64 15.77 11.51 17.50
C SER A 64 15.17 12.84 17.01
N GLN A 65 15.50 13.97 17.64
CA GLN A 65 14.93 15.27 17.28
C GLN A 65 15.56 15.82 16.00
N LEU A 66 16.85 15.56 15.77
CA LEU A 66 17.54 15.89 14.52
C LEU A 66 16.87 15.18 13.33
N TRP A 67 16.69 13.86 13.43
CA TRP A 67 16.05 13.07 12.38
C TRP A 67 14.58 13.42 12.20
N LYS A 68 13.87 13.76 13.28
CA LYS A 68 12.50 14.29 13.22
C LYS A 68 12.47 15.60 12.43
N ALA A 69 13.34 16.57 12.72
CA ALA A 69 13.38 17.84 12.01
C ALA A 69 13.65 17.65 10.50
N LEU A 70 14.61 16.80 10.15
CA LEU A 70 14.92 16.46 8.75
C LEU A 70 13.76 15.76 8.05
N TYR A 71 13.09 14.83 8.73
CA TYR A 71 11.91 14.16 8.23
C TYR A 71 10.79 15.16 7.93
N TYR A 72 10.48 16.03 8.89
CA TYR A 72 9.42 17.03 8.73
C TYR A 72 9.76 18.02 7.62
N ASN A 73 10.99 18.52 7.56
CA ASN A 73 11.39 19.47 6.52
C ASN A 73 11.34 18.87 5.11
N ARG A 74 11.71 17.60 4.95
CA ARG A 74 11.77 16.96 3.64
C ARG A 74 10.43 16.40 3.17
N PHE A 75 9.70 15.72 4.05
CA PHE A 75 8.50 14.96 3.66
C PHE A 75 7.20 15.66 4.06
N VAL A 76 7.14 16.27 5.25
CA VAL A 76 5.89 16.85 5.78
C VAL A 76 5.66 18.28 5.30
N ARG A 77 6.68 19.14 5.37
CA ARG A 77 6.57 20.57 5.07
C ARG A 77 6.12 20.84 3.63
N PRO A 78 6.68 20.18 2.59
CA PRO A 78 6.19 20.38 1.23
C PRO A 78 4.78 19.87 1.02
N ARG A 79 4.28 18.93 1.84
CA ARG A 79 2.91 18.40 1.77
C ARG A 79 1.94 19.33 2.51
N ALA A 80 2.29 19.76 3.71
CA ALA A 80 1.49 20.70 4.51
C ALA A 80 1.29 22.03 3.78
N SER A 81 2.32 22.59 3.12
CA SER A 81 2.16 23.82 2.35
C SER A 81 1.29 23.69 1.09
N ARG A 82 0.86 22.48 0.72
CA ARG A 82 0.05 22.20 -0.48
C ARG A 82 -1.43 21.97 -0.18
N ILE A 83 -1.83 21.88 1.09
CA ILE A 83 -3.23 21.71 1.49
C ILE A 83 -3.94 23.08 1.40
N PRO A 84 -4.99 23.23 0.57
CA PRO A 84 -5.80 24.44 0.52
C PRO A 84 -6.42 24.71 1.91
N GLY A 85 -6.29 25.95 2.43
CA GLY A 85 -6.85 26.37 3.73
C GLY A 85 -5.84 26.60 4.88
N ILE A 86 -4.59 26.15 4.75
CA ILE A 86 -3.54 26.43 5.77
C ILE A 86 -3.04 27.88 5.70
N HIS A 87 -3.15 28.54 4.54
CA HIS A 87 -2.87 29.97 4.40
C HIS A 87 -4.00 30.87 4.91
N GLU A 88 -5.25 30.39 4.95
CA GLU A 88 -6.42 31.17 5.40
C GLU A 88 -6.60 31.16 6.92
N SER A 89 -6.01 30.18 7.61
CA SER A 89 -6.17 30.02 9.07
C SER A 89 -5.21 30.88 9.90
N GLY A 90 -4.46 31.80 9.30
CA GLY A 90 -3.61 32.78 10.01
C GLY A 90 -2.48 32.16 10.85
N VAL A 91 -2.16 30.88 10.61
CA VAL A 91 -1.16 30.13 11.37
C VAL A 91 0.23 30.54 10.87
N PRO A 92 1.08 31.21 11.69
CA PRO A 92 2.39 31.69 11.24
C PRO A 92 3.27 30.52 10.80
N ALA A 93 4.06 30.70 9.75
CA ALA A 93 4.94 29.67 9.17
C ALA A 93 5.92 29.05 10.19
N GLU A 94 6.20 29.74 11.30
CA GLU A 94 6.98 29.23 12.43
C GLU A 94 6.27 28.15 13.25
N SER A 95 4.94 28.21 13.38
CA SER A 95 4.15 27.17 14.06
C SER A 95 3.94 25.90 13.21
N LEU A 96 4.42 25.92 11.95
CA LEU A 96 4.60 24.72 11.11
C LEU A 96 5.89 23.97 11.46
N TYR A 97 6.83 24.60 12.16
CA TYR A 97 7.91 23.88 12.83
C TYR A 97 7.30 23.24 14.07
N TYR A 98 7.25 21.91 14.09
CA TYR A 98 7.03 21.18 15.34
C TYR A 98 5.59 21.17 15.87
N SER A 99 4.61 20.74 15.06
CA SER A 99 3.27 20.43 15.59
C SER A 99 2.86 19.00 15.34
N SER A 100 2.61 18.25 16.42
CA SER A 100 1.95 16.93 16.41
C SER A 100 0.50 17.01 15.94
N LYS A 101 -0.06 18.22 15.79
CA LYS A 101 -1.41 18.40 15.21
C LYS A 101 -1.40 18.22 13.68
N LEU A 102 -0.26 18.42 13.02
CA LEU A 102 -0.11 18.20 11.57
C LEU A 102 0.01 16.71 11.21
N SER A 103 0.54 15.85 12.09
CA SER A 103 0.55 14.40 11.86
C SER A 103 -0.87 13.81 11.84
N ARG A 104 -1.78 14.40 12.63
CA ARG A 104 -3.22 14.05 12.64
C ARG A 104 -3.93 14.41 11.34
N TRP A 105 -3.42 15.40 10.60
CA TRP A 105 -3.95 15.81 9.29
C TRP A 105 -3.38 15.00 8.12
N LEU A 106 -2.24 14.34 8.32
CA LEU A 106 -1.58 13.50 7.31
C LEU A 106 -1.83 12.00 7.52
N ASP A 107 -2.75 11.64 8.42
CA ASP A 107 -3.04 10.26 8.81
C ASP A 107 -1.77 9.45 9.23
N GLU A 108 -0.76 10.19 9.70
CA GLU A 108 0.51 9.67 10.21
C GLU A 108 0.40 9.29 11.71
N ASP A 109 -0.83 9.06 12.20
CA ASP A 109 -1.12 8.64 13.58
C ASP A 109 -0.48 7.27 13.91
N ASN A 110 -0.13 6.49 12.88
CA ASN A 110 0.60 5.23 13.02
C ASN A 110 2.13 5.40 13.16
N LEU A 111 2.69 6.58 12.81
CA LEU A 111 4.12 6.86 13.06
C LEU A 111 4.38 6.92 14.55
N VAL A 112 3.49 7.60 15.28
CA VAL A 112 3.51 7.69 16.74
C VAL A 112 2.61 6.61 17.31
N ARG A 113 3.05 5.35 17.21
CA ARG A 113 2.44 4.26 18.00
C ARG A 113 2.44 4.72 19.46
N LYS A 114 1.29 5.15 19.96
CA LYS A 114 1.13 5.74 21.30
C LYS A 114 1.79 4.81 22.32
N GLY A 115 2.91 5.24 22.88
CA GLY A 115 3.67 4.48 23.89
C GLY A 115 5.00 3.85 23.46
N LYS A 116 5.43 3.93 22.18
CA LYS A 116 6.80 3.55 21.77
C LYS A 116 7.55 4.75 21.19
N GLU A 117 8.79 4.97 21.63
CA GLU A 117 9.66 5.99 21.03
C GLU A 117 9.86 5.70 19.54
N THR A 118 9.50 6.67 18.71
CA THR A 118 9.54 6.53 17.27
C THR A 118 10.97 6.71 16.78
N ASN A 119 11.56 5.68 16.19
CA ASN A 119 12.87 5.80 15.57
C ASN A 119 12.78 6.61 14.27
N TRP A 120 12.92 7.94 14.38
CA TRP A 120 12.81 8.88 13.27
C TRP A 120 13.84 8.62 12.17
N LYS A 121 15.03 8.10 12.51
CA LYS A 121 16.04 7.72 11.53
C LYS A 121 15.56 6.56 10.65
N ARG A 122 14.97 5.52 11.27
CA ARG A 122 14.35 4.41 10.52
C ARG A 122 13.23 4.93 9.63
N GLN A 123 12.32 5.75 10.18
CA GLN A 123 11.22 6.33 9.40
C GLN A 123 11.71 7.18 8.21
N TYR A 124 12.76 7.96 8.41
CA TYR A 124 13.40 8.71 7.33
C TYR A 124 13.99 7.79 6.27
N LYS A 125 14.71 6.74 6.67
CA LYS A 125 15.29 5.75 5.75
C LYS A 125 14.19 5.06 4.95
N THR A 126 13.16 4.55 5.62
CA THR A 126 12.02 3.90 4.97
C THR A 126 11.37 4.83 3.96
N ARG A 127 10.98 6.06 4.34
CA ARG A 127 10.39 7.02 3.39
C ARG A 127 11.31 7.38 2.24
N HIS A 128 12.61 7.57 2.49
CA HIS A 128 13.58 7.81 1.44
C HIS A 128 13.72 6.63 0.47
N ASN A 129 13.67 5.40 0.99
CA ASN A 129 13.66 4.18 0.21
C ASN A 129 12.41 4.07 -0.66
N TRP A 130 11.23 4.42 -0.13
CA TRP A 130 9.99 4.52 -0.90
C TRP A 130 10.08 5.55 -2.03
N THR A 131 10.59 6.76 -1.76
CA THR A 131 10.75 7.80 -2.79
C THR A 131 11.74 7.39 -3.88
N LYS A 132 12.76 6.59 -3.56
CA LYS A 132 13.75 6.10 -4.53
C LYS A 132 13.37 4.77 -5.20
N GLY A 133 12.47 4.00 -4.59
CA GLY A 133 12.13 2.66 -5.01
C GLY A 133 13.17 1.60 -4.65
N THR A 134 14.10 1.92 -3.75
CA THR A 134 15.15 0.99 -3.31
C THR A 134 14.59 0.08 -2.22
N CYS A 135 14.62 -1.23 -2.44
CA CYS A 135 14.07 -2.21 -1.52
C CYS A 135 14.92 -3.50 -1.51
N GLY A 136 14.95 -4.16 -0.36
CA GLY A 136 15.42 -5.54 -0.26
C GLY A 136 14.33 -6.48 -0.76
N VAL A 137 14.71 -7.52 -1.52
CA VAL A 137 13.75 -8.49 -2.07
C VAL A 137 14.02 -9.85 -1.48
N SER A 138 12.99 -10.46 -0.89
CA SER A 138 13.01 -11.84 -0.42
C SER A 138 11.88 -12.62 -1.07
N GLU A 139 12.21 -13.77 -1.66
CA GLU A 139 11.23 -14.72 -2.21
C GLU A 139 10.99 -15.86 -1.22
N VAL A 140 9.73 -16.14 -0.95
CA VAL A 140 9.28 -17.22 -0.05
C VAL A 140 8.43 -18.18 -0.87
N PRO A 141 8.84 -19.45 -1.05
CA PRO A 141 8.02 -20.44 -1.73
C PRO A 141 6.78 -20.77 -0.89
N VAL A 142 5.59 -20.61 -1.46
CA VAL A 142 4.30 -20.78 -0.75
C VAL A 142 3.72 -22.17 -1.00
N ALA A 143 3.70 -22.60 -2.25
CA ALA A 143 3.20 -23.89 -2.66
C ALA A 143 3.99 -24.37 -3.89
N PRO A 144 4.46 -25.63 -3.90
CA PRO A 144 5.12 -26.21 -5.07
C PRO A 144 4.13 -26.53 -6.19
N GLU A 145 2.85 -26.69 -5.88
CA GLU A 145 1.79 -27.09 -6.81
C GLU A 145 0.87 -25.91 -7.20
N PRO A 146 0.34 -25.90 -8.44
CA PRO A 146 -0.68 -24.94 -8.84
C PRO A 146 -1.96 -25.13 -8.03
N SER A 147 -2.37 -24.11 -7.29
CA SER A 147 -3.72 -24.08 -6.72
C SER A 147 -4.74 -23.64 -7.79
N VAL A 148 -5.76 -24.47 -8.00
CA VAL A 148 -6.95 -24.14 -8.79
C VAL A 148 -8.13 -24.25 -7.83
N PRO A 149 -8.78 -23.14 -7.42
CA PRO A 149 -8.65 -21.74 -7.85
C PRO A 149 -7.38 -21.02 -7.35
N PRO A 150 -7.08 -19.80 -7.85
CA PRO A 150 -5.98 -18.97 -7.33
C PRO A 150 -6.01 -18.82 -5.82
N THR A 151 -4.84 -18.95 -5.20
CA THR A 151 -4.65 -18.55 -3.80
C THR A 151 -4.98 -17.07 -3.64
N LEU A 152 -5.91 -16.77 -2.74
CA LEU A 152 -6.24 -15.41 -2.36
C LEU A 152 -5.24 -14.95 -1.32
N LEU A 153 -4.93 -13.66 -1.33
CA LEU A 153 -4.02 -13.08 -0.35
C LEU A 153 -4.64 -11.79 0.20
N HIS A 154 -4.28 -11.41 1.42
CA HIS A 154 -4.53 -10.09 1.96
C HIS A 154 -3.41 -9.75 2.95
N MET A 155 -2.92 -8.51 2.98
CA MET A 155 -1.93 -8.10 3.97
C MET A 155 -2.51 -7.04 4.89
N HIS A 156 -2.33 -7.23 6.19
CA HIS A 156 -2.75 -6.27 7.22
C HIS A 156 -1.71 -6.23 8.33
N GLU A 157 -1.22 -5.04 8.67
CA GLU A 157 -0.25 -4.78 9.76
C GLU A 157 0.98 -5.71 9.78
N GLY A 158 1.56 -5.99 8.62
CA GLY A 158 2.72 -6.86 8.49
C GLY A 158 2.44 -8.36 8.69
N ILE A 159 1.17 -8.78 8.71
CA ILE A 159 0.74 -10.17 8.62
C ILE A 159 0.13 -10.41 7.23
N ILE A 160 0.56 -11.50 6.59
CA ILE A 160 0.14 -11.88 5.24
C ILE A 160 -0.80 -13.08 5.39
N PHE A 161 -2.07 -12.87 5.07
CA PHE A 161 -3.10 -13.90 5.06
C PHE A 161 -3.19 -14.51 3.66
N MET A 162 -3.20 -15.83 3.57
CA MET A 162 -3.38 -16.57 2.31
C MET A 162 -4.49 -17.60 2.49
N ALA A 163 -5.42 -17.63 1.54
CA ALA A 163 -6.51 -18.61 1.52
C ALA A 163 -6.37 -19.48 0.27
N ASP A 164 -6.20 -20.78 0.49
CA ASP A 164 -6.01 -21.79 -0.55
C ASP A 164 -6.92 -22.99 -0.27
N GLN A 165 -7.40 -23.67 -1.32
CA GLN A 165 -8.26 -24.84 -1.17
C GLN A 165 -7.54 -26.03 -0.53
N THR A 166 -6.25 -26.23 -0.84
CA THR A 166 -5.49 -27.39 -0.36
C THR A 166 -4.97 -27.21 1.06
N HIS A 167 -4.45 -26.02 1.37
CA HIS A 167 -3.80 -25.72 2.63
C HIS A 167 -4.68 -24.92 3.62
N GLY A 168 -5.89 -24.54 3.20
CA GLY A 168 -6.78 -23.70 3.99
C GLY A 168 -6.30 -22.27 4.12
N LEU A 169 -6.59 -21.66 5.26
CA LEU A 169 -6.19 -20.31 5.61
C LEU A 169 -4.86 -20.31 6.39
N ARG A 170 -3.87 -19.57 5.88
CA ARG A 170 -2.53 -19.42 6.44
C ARG A 170 -2.24 -17.97 6.78
N ALA A 171 -1.54 -17.73 7.88
CA ALA A 171 -1.00 -16.42 8.24
C ALA A 171 0.54 -16.50 8.29
N TRP A 172 1.20 -15.53 7.68
CA TRP A 172 2.66 -15.44 7.63
C TRP A 172 3.12 -14.12 8.22
N SER A 173 4.26 -14.15 8.92
CA SER A 173 4.91 -12.93 9.37
C SER A 173 5.71 -12.31 8.23
N SER A 174 5.46 -11.03 7.94
CA SER A 174 6.30 -10.29 7.00
C SER A 174 7.70 -10.03 7.55
N GLN A 175 7.95 -10.13 8.87
CA GLN A 175 9.21 -9.76 9.50
C GLN A 175 10.34 -10.77 9.26
N SER A 176 10.06 -12.06 9.44
CA SER A 176 11.05 -13.13 9.21
C SER A 176 10.95 -13.73 7.81
N GLY A 177 9.87 -13.46 7.07
CA GLY A 177 9.62 -14.00 5.73
C GLY A 177 9.51 -15.53 5.68
N GLN A 178 9.87 -16.25 6.75
CA GLN A 178 9.93 -17.71 6.79
C GLN A 178 9.03 -18.32 7.86
N ASP A 179 8.52 -17.52 8.81
CA ASP A 179 7.68 -18.05 9.88
C ASP A 179 6.20 -17.96 9.49
N MET A 180 5.63 -19.11 9.18
CA MET A 180 4.19 -19.31 9.20
C MET A 180 3.71 -19.18 10.64
N LEU A 181 2.86 -18.20 10.91
CA LEU A 181 2.31 -17.91 12.23
C LEU A 181 1.22 -18.90 12.61
N ALA A 182 0.27 -19.11 11.69
CA ALA A 182 -0.92 -19.90 11.94
C ALA A 182 -1.41 -20.57 10.66
N THR A 183 -2.05 -21.73 10.80
CA THR A 183 -2.77 -22.41 9.73
C THR A 183 -4.07 -23.00 10.26
N ILE A 184 -5.12 -22.96 9.45
CA ILE A 184 -6.42 -23.61 9.74
C ILE A 184 -7.01 -24.14 8.44
N ALA A 185 -7.44 -25.40 8.45
CA ALA A 185 -8.14 -26.00 7.33
C ALA A 185 -9.56 -25.42 7.22
N PHE A 186 -10.08 -25.35 5.99
CA PHE A 186 -11.48 -24.97 5.78
C PHE A 186 -12.41 -26.10 6.21
N PRO A 187 -13.68 -25.80 6.56
CA PRO A 187 -14.67 -26.82 6.84
C PRO A 187 -14.83 -27.78 5.66
N ASP A 188 -15.03 -29.08 5.92
CA ASP A 188 -15.09 -30.12 4.87
C ASP A 188 -16.19 -29.89 3.82
N ASN A 189 -17.24 -29.14 4.18
CA ASN A 189 -18.36 -28.81 3.30
C ASN A 189 -18.15 -27.52 2.50
N ALA A 190 -17.06 -26.78 2.73
CA ALA A 190 -16.82 -25.52 2.07
C ALA A 190 -16.26 -25.72 0.65
N GLY A 191 -16.84 -25.00 -0.31
CA GLY A 191 -16.30 -24.90 -1.65
C GLY A 191 -14.93 -24.19 -1.70
N PRO A 192 -14.35 -24.00 -2.89
CA PRO A 192 -13.09 -23.27 -3.03
C PRO A 192 -13.21 -21.81 -2.55
N PRO A 193 -12.17 -21.20 -1.96
CA PRO A 193 -12.20 -19.80 -1.56
C PRO A 193 -12.26 -18.88 -2.79
N SER A 194 -13.13 -17.87 -2.75
CA SER A 194 -13.34 -16.91 -3.84
C SER A 194 -13.11 -15.46 -3.46
N ALA A 195 -13.29 -15.10 -2.18
CA ALA A 195 -13.04 -13.76 -1.67
C ALA A 195 -12.41 -13.81 -0.27
N LEU A 196 -11.48 -12.90 0.02
CA LEU A 196 -10.80 -12.78 1.31
C LEU A 196 -10.73 -11.30 1.69
N THR A 197 -11.08 -10.99 2.95
CA THR A 197 -10.97 -9.63 3.48
C THR A 197 -10.60 -9.67 4.96
N VAL A 198 -9.92 -8.62 5.42
CA VAL A 198 -9.50 -8.44 6.81
C VAL A 198 -10.12 -7.16 7.35
N ASP A 199 -10.52 -7.18 8.61
CA ASP A 199 -11.05 -6.00 9.28
C ASP A 199 -9.97 -4.93 9.43
N SER A 200 -10.10 -3.84 8.68
CA SER A 200 -9.17 -2.72 8.73
C SER A 200 -9.49 -1.71 9.84
N ALA A 201 -10.66 -1.81 10.49
CA ALA A 201 -11.11 -0.85 11.50
C ALA A 201 -10.64 -1.22 12.93
N SER A 202 -10.24 -2.47 13.16
CA SER A 202 -9.89 -2.99 14.49
C SER A 202 -8.41 -2.83 14.85
N THR A 203 -7.87 -1.61 14.81
CA THR A 203 -6.48 -1.31 15.24
C THR A 203 -6.29 -1.39 16.78
N ARG A 204 -7.35 -1.64 17.54
CA ARG A 204 -7.36 -1.54 19.02
C ARG A 204 -7.33 -2.87 19.76
N SER A 205 -7.64 -3.98 19.10
CA SER A 205 -7.61 -5.31 19.72
C SER A 205 -6.37 -6.07 19.26
N SER A 206 -5.84 -6.93 20.12
CA SER A 206 -4.80 -7.91 19.75
C SER A 206 -5.32 -9.00 18.80
N THR A 207 -6.54 -8.84 18.28
CA THR A 207 -7.29 -9.88 17.59
C THR A 207 -7.64 -9.38 16.19
N VAL A 208 -7.11 -10.03 15.17
CA VAL A 208 -7.40 -9.67 13.78
C VAL A 208 -8.55 -10.54 13.30
N THR A 209 -9.70 -9.93 12.97
CA THR A 209 -10.84 -10.64 12.41
C THR A 209 -10.77 -10.60 10.89
N LEU A 210 -11.06 -11.72 10.24
CA LEU A 210 -11.03 -11.88 8.79
C LEU A 210 -12.24 -12.67 8.32
N ALA A 211 -12.65 -12.45 7.08
CA ALA A 211 -13.75 -13.17 6.45
C ALA A 211 -13.31 -13.79 5.12
N VAL A 212 -13.67 -15.05 4.92
CA VAL A 212 -13.46 -15.81 3.69
C VAL A 212 -14.82 -16.16 3.10
N GLY A 213 -15.03 -15.78 1.83
CA GLY A 213 -16.18 -16.21 1.04
C GLY A 213 -15.78 -17.34 0.09
N PHE A 214 -16.71 -18.25 -0.15
CA PHE A 214 -16.50 -19.45 -0.97
C PHE A 214 -17.39 -19.48 -2.21
N GLN A 215 -17.07 -20.36 -3.16
CA GLN A 215 -17.83 -20.52 -4.41
C GLN A 215 -19.21 -21.15 -4.25
N ASP A 216 -19.44 -21.86 -3.15
CA ASP A 216 -20.73 -22.46 -2.77
C ASP A 216 -21.71 -21.44 -2.15
N GLY A 217 -21.32 -20.16 -2.05
CA GLY A 217 -22.12 -19.12 -1.41
C GLY A 217 -22.02 -19.08 0.11
N SER A 218 -21.24 -19.96 0.73
CA SER A 218 -20.94 -19.91 2.16
C SER A 218 -19.86 -18.86 2.45
N PHE A 219 -19.83 -18.40 3.70
CA PHE A 219 -18.74 -17.57 4.20
C PHE A 219 -18.37 -17.98 5.62
N THR A 220 -17.11 -17.81 5.96
CA THR A 220 -16.57 -18.10 7.29
C THR A 220 -15.84 -16.87 7.83
N VAL A 221 -16.07 -16.57 9.10
CA VAL A 221 -15.38 -15.50 9.83
C VAL A 221 -14.42 -16.14 10.82
N TYR A 222 -13.14 -15.77 10.75
CA TYR A 222 -12.11 -16.23 11.65
C TYR A 222 -11.56 -15.08 12.47
N ASP A 223 -11.09 -15.39 13.67
CA ASP A 223 -10.22 -14.51 14.44
C ASP A 223 -8.83 -15.11 14.52
N LEU A 224 -7.82 -14.28 14.34
CA LEU A 224 -6.44 -14.58 14.69
C LEU A 224 -6.15 -13.97 16.07
N ARG A 225 -5.87 -14.83 17.07
CA ARG A 225 -5.43 -14.42 18.41
C ARG A 225 -4.16 -15.20 18.76
N ASP A 226 -3.12 -14.51 19.22
CA ASP A 226 -1.86 -15.12 19.65
C ASP A 226 -1.29 -16.15 18.64
N ASN A 227 -1.28 -15.79 17.35
CA ASN A 227 -0.85 -16.68 16.25
C ASN A 227 -1.65 -17.98 16.13
N ARG A 228 -2.90 -18.02 16.59
CA ARG A 228 -3.81 -19.14 16.38
C ARG A 228 -5.12 -18.67 15.78
N PHE A 229 -5.56 -19.36 14.74
CA PHE A 229 -6.87 -19.13 14.15
C PHE A 229 -7.95 -19.82 14.96
N THR A 230 -9.06 -19.10 15.16
CA THR A 230 -10.30 -19.65 15.70
C THR A 230 -11.44 -19.28 14.76
N SER A 231 -12.20 -20.28 14.31
CA SER A 231 -13.42 -20.05 13.53
C SER A 231 -14.48 -19.44 14.46
N ARG A 232 -14.92 -18.22 14.15
CA ARG A 232 -15.95 -17.52 14.91
C ARG A 232 -17.34 -17.94 14.45
N TYR A 233 -17.54 -18.01 13.14
CA TYR A 233 -18.82 -18.37 12.54
C TYR A 233 -18.62 -18.95 11.14
N SER A 234 -19.39 -19.98 10.81
CA SER A 234 -19.50 -20.53 9.46
C SER A 234 -20.95 -20.46 9.02
N HIS A 235 -21.21 -19.73 7.94
CA HIS A 235 -22.51 -19.73 7.30
C HIS A 235 -22.68 -21.00 6.48
N GLU A 236 -23.90 -21.52 6.40
CA GLU A 236 -24.19 -22.65 5.51
C GLU A 236 -24.11 -22.25 4.03
N PRO A 237 -23.83 -23.19 3.12
CA PRO A 237 -23.87 -22.93 1.68
C PRO A 237 -25.20 -22.30 1.24
N SER A 238 -25.13 -21.28 0.40
CA SER A 238 -26.30 -20.53 -0.05
C SER A 238 -26.60 -20.84 -1.51
N SER A 239 -27.88 -21.02 -1.84
CA SER A 239 -28.33 -21.18 -3.24
C SER A 239 -28.13 -19.94 -4.10
N ASN A 240 -27.71 -18.81 -3.51
CA ASN A 240 -27.50 -17.53 -4.21
C ASN A 240 -26.23 -17.49 -5.08
N GLY A 241 -25.39 -18.54 -5.01
CA GLY A 241 -24.20 -18.73 -5.85
C GLY A 241 -22.90 -18.17 -5.24
N MET A 242 -21.83 -18.24 -6.02
CA MET A 242 -20.46 -17.87 -5.61
C MET A 242 -20.37 -16.46 -5.03
N ILE A 243 -19.65 -16.30 -3.92
CA ILE A 243 -19.33 -14.99 -3.36
C ILE A 243 -18.21 -14.34 -4.19
N SER A 244 -18.49 -13.20 -4.81
CA SER A 244 -17.54 -12.49 -5.66
C SER A 244 -16.69 -11.46 -4.90
N ALA A 245 -17.25 -10.82 -3.87
CA ALA A 245 -16.52 -9.90 -3.00
C ALA A 245 -17.08 -9.90 -1.59
N VAL A 246 -16.22 -9.61 -0.62
CA VAL A 246 -16.56 -9.49 0.80
C VAL A 246 -15.89 -8.25 1.37
N ALA A 247 -16.60 -7.52 2.21
CA ALA A 247 -16.04 -6.48 3.06
C ALA A 247 -16.43 -6.73 4.51
N LEU A 248 -15.47 -6.54 5.42
CA LEU A 248 -15.63 -6.75 6.84
C LEU A 248 -15.20 -5.49 7.58
N SER A 249 -16.05 -5.05 8.51
CA SER A 249 -15.72 -4.08 9.54
C SER A 249 -16.49 -4.50 10.77
N PHE A 250 -15.88 -5.34 11.62
CA PHE A 250 -16.60 -6.03 12.68
C PHE A 250 -17.32 -5.00 13.59
N PRO A 251 -18.63 -5.15 13.90
CA PRO A 251 -19.47 -6.34 13.74
C PRO A 251 -20.27 -6.45 12.43
N TYR A 252 -19.96 -5.66 11.40
CA TYR A 252 -20.67 -5.64 10.13
C TYR A 252 -19.93 -6.42 9.05
N LEU A 253 -20.69 -7.16 8.24
CA LEU A 253 -20.18 -7.93 7.11
C LEU A 253 -21.07 -7.67 5.89
N ALA A 254 -20.46 -7.36 4.76
CA ALA A 254 -21.14 -7.23 3.48
C ALA A 254 -20.57 -8.28 2.52
N THR A 255 -21.46 -9.06 1.91
CA THR A 255 -21.10 -10.02 0.87
C THR A 255 -21.80 -9.65 -0.43
N MET A 256 -21.12 -9.84 -1.55
CA MET A 256 -21.68 -9.72 -2.89
C MET A 256 -21.52 -11.06 -3.59
N THR A 257 -22.59 -11.58 -4.17
CA THR A 257 -22.56 -12.80 -4.98
C THR A 257 -22.22 -12.51 -6.44
N ALA A 258 -21.90 -13.54 -7.22
CA ALA A 258 -21.74 -13.46 -8.67
C ALA A 258 -23.07 -13.11 -9.38
N SER A 259 -24.20 -13.44 -8.76
CA SER A 259 -25.56 -13.07 -9.17
C SER A 259 -25.92 -11.61 -8.82
N GLN A 260 -24.96 -10.79 -8.40
CA GLN A 260 -25.14 -9.36 -8.07
C GLN A 260 -26.09 -9.11 -6.88
N LEU A 261 -26.21 -10.08 -5.97
CA LEU A 261 -26.94 -9.95 -4.71
C LEU A 261 -25.98 -9.45 -3.62
N LEU A 262 -26.20 -8.24 -3.14
CA LEU A 262 -25.56 -7.70 -1.94
C LEU A 262 -26.35 -8.16 -0.70
N SER A 263 -25.69 -8.84 0.22
CA SER A 263 -26.25 -9.18 1.53
C SER A 263 -25.45 -8.51 2.63
N PHE A 264 -26.13 -7.79 3.52
CA PHE A 264 -25.54 -7.08 4.64
C PHE A 264 -25.94 -7.74 5.96
N TYR A 265 -24.94 -8.12 6.75
CA TYR A 265 -25.06 -8.88 7.97
C TYR A 265 -24.52 -8.09 9.16
N LYS A 266 -25.11 -8.29 10.33
CA LYS A 266 -24.61 -7.79 11.62
C LYS A 266 -24.47 -8.92 12.61
N PHE A 267 -23.28 -9.04 13.19
CA PHE A 267 -23.03 -9.91 14.32
C PHE A 267 -23.48 -9.21 15.60
N MET A 268 -24.29 -9.89 16.41
CA MET A 268 -24.64 -9.36 17.73
C MET A 268 -23.46 -9.59 18.68
N PRO A 269 -23.08 -8.60 19.51
CA PRO A 269 -22.07 -8.81 20.53
C PRO A 269 -22.55 -9.89 21.48
N ALA A 270 -21.76 -10.95 21.63
CA ALA A 270 -22.03 -12.02 22.60
C ALA A 270 -21.61 -11.50 23.98
N GLU A 271 -22.52 -10.83 24.69
CA GLU A 271 -22.21 -10.24 26.01
C GLU A 271 -21.94 -11.30 27.10
N ASP A 272 -22.26 -12.59 26.87
CA ASP A 272 -22.20 -13.64 27.92
C ASP A 272 -21.56 -14.98 27.50
N LYS A 273 -20.83 -15.08 26.38
CA LYS A 273 -20.22 -16.36 25.96
C LYS A 273 -18.71 -16.43 26.25
N PRO A 274 -18.19 -17.59 26.72
CA PRO A 274 -16.77 -17.77 26.92
C PRO A 274 -16.01 -17.54 25.60
N SER A 275 -14.86 -16.86 25.71
CA SER A 275 -13.98 -16.52 24.60
C SER A 275 -13.56 -17.80 23.83
N GLY A 276 -14.24 -18.10 22.73
CA GLY A 276 -14.02 -19.30 21.92
C GLY A 276 -15.29 -20.07 21.55
N ALA A 277 -16.46 -19.71 22.07
CA ALA A 277 -17.73 -20.25 21.60
C ALA A 277 -18.09 -19.71 20.20
N ILE A 278 -18.69 -20.56 19.37
CA ILE A 278 -19.23 -20.18 18.05
C ILE A 278 -20.21 -19.02 18.25
N ALA A 279 -20.00 -17.93 17.51
CA ALA A 279 -20.86 -16.77 17.58
C ALA A 279 -22.28 -17.12 17.11
N ASP A 280 -23.27 -16.41 17.66
CA ASP A 280 -24.65 -16.53 17.19
C ASP A 280 -24.75 -16.21 15.69
N PRO A 281 -25.72 -16.82 14.98
CA PRO A 281 -25.90 -16.56 13.57
C PRO A 281 -26.08 -15.06 13.33
N PRO A 282 -25.37 -14.48 12.35
CA PRO A 282 -25.49 -13.06 12.07
C PRO A 282 -26.89 -12.75 11.59
N ARG A 283 -27.41 -11.59 12.00
CA ARG A 283 -28.69 -11.10 11.51
C ARG A 283 -28.49 -10.52 10.11
N LEU A 284 -29.19 -11.08 9.12
CA LEU A 284 -29.33 -10.44 7.82
C LEU A 284 -30.14 -9.17 8.00
N LEU A 285 -29.49 -8.03 7.76
CA LEU A 285 -30.10 -6.71 7.90
C LEU A 285 -30.81 -6.30 6.62
N GLN A 286 -30.14 -6.45 5.48
CA GLN A 286 -30.66 -6.07 4.17
C GLN A 286 -30.10 -6.99 3.09
N SER A 287 -30.93 -7.30 2.10
CA SER A 287 -30.52 -7.94 0.86
C SER A 287 -30.99 -7.08 -0.32
N LEU A 288 -30.07 -6.73 -1.22
CA LEU A 288 -30.33 -5.89 -2.38
C LEU A 288 -29.76 -6.54 -3.64
N HIS A 289 -30.52 -6.51 -4.72
CA HIS A 289 -30.11 -7.05 -6.01
C HIS A 289 -29.79 -5.91 -6.97
N SER A 290 -28.57 -5.88 -7.52
CA SER A 290 -28.20 -4.95 -8.59
C SER A 290 -28.27 -5.63 -9.95
N GLN A 291 -28.43 -4.84 -11.02
CA GLN A 291 -28.38 -5.31 -12.41
C GLN A 291 -27.30 -4.60 -13.25
N THR A 292 -26.59 -3.65 -12.64
CA THR A 292 -25.66 -2.74 -13.34
C THR A 292 -24.21 -2.91 -12.90
N VAL A 293 -23.94 -3.86 -11.99
CA VAL A 293 -22.62 -4.08 -11.38
C VAL A 293 -21.89 -5.15 -12.17
N TRP A 294 -20.85 -4.76 -12.91
CA TRP A 294 -20.00 -5.69 -13.66
C TRP A 294 -18.61 -5.82 -13.02
N PRO A 295 -18.01 -7.04 -13.02
CA PRO A 295 -16.66 -7.24 -12.52
C PRO A 295 -15.60 -6.63 -13.48
N PRO A 296 -14.48 -6.07 -12.96
CA PRO A 296 -14.05 -6.11 -11.55
C PRO A 296 -14.85 -5.18 -10.63
N LEU A 297 -15.02 -5.59 -9.37
CA LEU A 297 -15.74 -4.85 -8.33
C LEU A 297 -15.02 -4.98 -6.99
N THR A 298 -15.28 -4.05 -6.08
CA THR A 298 -14.76 -4.06 -4.72
C THR A 298 -15.80 -3.52 -3.75
N LEU A 299 -15.76 -4.01 -2.52
CA LEU A 299 -16.64 -3.60 -1.44
C LEU A 299 -15.84 -2.89 -0.35
N SER A 300 -16.44 -1.89 0.27
CA SER A 300 -15.89 -1.22 1.44
C SER A 300 -17.01 -0.91 2.43
N ILE A 301 -16.71 -1.10 3.72
CA ILE A 301 -17.61 -0.73 4.81
C ILE A 301 -16.90 0.35 5.63
N ARG A 302 -17.61 1.43 5.92
CA ARG A 302 -17.15 2.50 6.80
C ARG A 302 -18.19 2.72 7.89
N PRO A 303 -17.95 2.25 9.13
CA PRO A 303 -18.83 2.54 10.24
C PRO A 303 -18.66 4.02 10.65
N GLN A 304 -19.78 4.72 10.82
CA GLN A 304 -19.88 6.05 11.39
C GLN A 304 -20.73 5.95 12.69
N PRO A 305 -20.65 6.88 13.66
CA PRO A 305 -21.34 6.72 14.94
C PRO A 305 -22.84 6.40 14.84
N ASP A 306 -23.54 7.07 13.91
CA ASP A 306 -25.00 6.93 13.78
C ASP A 306 -25.43 6.15 12.53
N THR A 307 -24.53 5.87 11.60
CA THR A 307 -24.83 5.19 10.33
C THR A 307 -23.68 4.32 9.87
N VAL A 308 -23.97 3.26 9.12
CA VAL A 308 -22.96 2.45 8.45
C VAL A 308 -23.02 2.73 6.95
N LEU A 309 -21.89 3.11 6.37
CA LEU A 309 -21.76 3.33 4.94
C LEU A 309 -21.22 2.06 4.29
N VAL A 310 -21.98 1.50 3.36
CA VAL A 310 -21.54 0.39 2.51
C VAL A 310 -21.35 0.94 1.10
N SER A 311 -20.14 0.83 0.58
CA SER A 311 -19.78 1.31 -0.75
C SER A 311 -19.43 0.14 -1.66
N ILE A 312 -20.03 0.12 -2.85
CA ILE A 312 -19.72 -0.82 -3.92
C ILE A 312 -19.10 0.00 -5.05
N ALA A 313 -17.84 -0.27 -5.39
CA ALA A 313 -17.24 0.30 -6.59
C ALA A 313 -17.12 -0.80 -7.66
N TYR A 314 -17.52 -0.48 -8.88
CA TYR A 314 -17.71 -1.46 -9.94
C TYR A 314 -17.44 -0.88 -11.33
N SER A 315 -17.09 -1.75 -12.27
CA SER A 315 -17.02 -1.39 -13.68
C SER A 315 -18.41 -1.44 -14.33
N LEU A 316 -18.63 -0.58 -15.33
CA LEU A 316 -19.87 -0.52 -16.10
C LEU A 316 -19.52 -0.40 -17.60
N PRO A 317 -20.00 -1.30 -18.47
CA PRO A 317 -19.83 -1.13 -19.91
C PRO A 317 -20.70 0.03 -20.40
N THR A 318 -20.11 0.89 -21.24
CA THR A 318 -20.79 2.00 -21.90
C THR A 318 -21.03 1.65 -23.37
N TYR A 319 -22.24 1.93 -23.85
CA TYR A 319 -22.59 1.67 -25.24
C TYR A 319 -21.73 2.57 -26.16
N LEU A 320 -21.01 1.96 -27.10
CA LEU A 320 -20.13 2.58 -28.11
C LEU A 320 -18.83 3.26 -27.61
N SER A 321 -18.68 3.56 -26.32
CA SER A 321 -17.52 4.29 -25.78
C SER A 321 -16.56 3.48 -24.91
N GLY A 322 -16.81 2.18 -24.69
CA GLY A 322 -15.94 1.29 -23.91
C GLY A 322 -16.46 1.03 -22.50
N TRP A 323 -15.65 1.23 -21.47
CA TRP A 323 -15.96 0.98 -20.07
C TRP A 323 -15.92 2.27 -19.25
N THR A 324 -16.67 2.32 -18.17
CA THR A 324 -16.58 3.36 -17.14
C THR A 324 -16.63 2.71 -15.77
N VAL A 325 -16.50 3.53 -14.72
CA VAL A 325 -16.55 3.08 -13.34
C VAL A 325 -17.65 3.82 -12.60
N GLY A 326 -18.42 3.04 -11.82
CA GLY A 326 -19.47 3.51 -10.94
C GLY A 326 -19.12 3.23 -9.49
N ILE A 327 -19.66 4.05 -8.60
CA ILE A 327 -19.73 3.76 -7.18
C ILE A 327 -21.16 3.95 -6.69
N GLN A 328 -21.63 2.97 -5.94
CA GLN A 328 -22.90 3.02 -5.22
C GLN A 328 -22.60 3.06 -3.73
N GLU A 329 -23.13 4.05 -3.03
CA GLU A 329 -23.01 4.18 -1.58
C GLU A 329 -24.38 4.03 -0.94
N MET A 330 -24.46 3.16 0.05
CA MET A 330 -25.67 2.90 0.83
C MET A 330 -25.45 3.30 2.27
N ARG A 331 -26.37 4.12 2.79
CA ARG A 331 -26.39 4.55 4.18
C ARG A 331 -27.39 3.69 4.94
N LEU A 332 -26.89 2.90 5.87
CA LEU A 332 -27.72 2.03 6.71
C LEU A 332 -27.69 2.55 8.15
N THR A 333 -28.80 2.41 8.86
CA THR A 333 -28.80 2.56 10.32
C THR A 333 -28.06 1.37 10.96
N PRO A 334 -27.55 1.51 12.19
CA PRO A 334 -26.98 0.39 12.94
C PRO A 334 -27.93 -0.80 13.11
N ASP A 335 -29.25 -0.56 13.01
CA ASP A 335 -30.32 -1.55 13.09
C ASP A 335 -30.66 -2.20 11.74
N GLY A 336 -30.03 -1.74 10.65
CA GLY A 336 -30.17 -2.33 9.32
C GLY A 336 -31.19 -1.68 8.40
N LYS A 337 -31.91 -0.65 8.84
CA LYS A 337 -32.79 0.11 7.92
C LYS A 337 -31.95 0.89 6.92
N LEU A 338 -32.22 0.71 5.64
CA LEU A 338 -31.66 1.53 4.56
C LEU A 338 -32.22 2.94 4.66
N VAL A 339 -31.36 3.92 4.97
CA VAL A 339 -31.72 5.35 5.00
C VAL A 339 -31.67 5.90 3.58
N GLU A 340 -30.61 5.58 2.83
CA GLU A 340 -30.38 6.17 1.52
C GLU A 340 -29.48 5.28 0.65
N SER A 341 -29.69 5.34 -0.67
CA SER A 341 -28.80 4.73 -1.66
C SER A 341 -28.48 5.76 -2.73
N ARG A 342 -27.18 6.04 -2.92
CA ARG A 342 -26.65 7.03 -3.86
C ARG A 342 -25.78 6.34 -4.89
N LEU A 343 -25.80 6.86 -6.11
CA LEU A 343 -24.98 6.36 -7.21
C LEU A 343 -24.25 7.53 -7.87
N ALA A 344 -22.96 7.34 -8.14
CA ALA A 344 -22.16 8.23 -8.95
C ALA A 344 -21.41 7.41 -10.00
N SER A 345 -21.25 7.96 -11.19
CA SER A 345 -20.47 7.35 -12.27
C SER A 345 -19.47 8.36 -12.82
N ALA A 346 -18.32 7.86 -13.25
CA ALA A 346 -17.25 8.67 -13.82
C ALA A 346 -17.50 9.05 -15.30
N ILE A 347 -18.76 9.18 -15.70
CA ILE A 347 -19.16 9.50 -17.07
C ILE A 347 -18.78 10.96 -17.34
N ASP A 348 -17.97 11.18 -18.39
CA ASP A 348 -17.50 12.51 -18.76
C ASP A 348 -18.67 13.42 -19.18
N GLN A 349 -18.56 14.73 -18.94
CA GLN A 349 -19.58 15.72 -19.33
C GLN A 349 -19.80 15.78 -20.85
N ASN A 350 -18.85 15.26 -21.63
CA ASN A 350 -18.93 15.14 -23.08
C ASN A 350 -19.59 13.84 -23.56
N TYR A 351 -19.98 12.94 -22.65
CA TYR A 351 -20.78 11.78 -23.00
C TYR A 351 -22.18 12.23 -23.44
N ARG A 352 -22.47 12.06 -24.74
CA ARG A 352 -23.82 12.24 -25.26
C ARG A 352 -24.54 10.89 -25.14
N PRO A 353 -25.44 10.68 -24.16
CA PRO A 353 -26.27 9.50 -24.19
C PRO A 353 -27.06 9.50 -25.50
N LEU A 354 -27.12 8.37 -26.20
CA LEU A 354 -27.96 8.18 -27.40
C LEU A 354 -29.46 8.14 -27.06
N THR A 355 -29.88 8.73 -25.94
CA THR A 355 -31.29 8.91 -25.63
C THR A 355 -31.87 9.87 -26.66
N PHE A 356 -32.78 9.37 -27.49
CA PHE A 356 -33.65 10.12 -28.40
C PHE A 356 -34.63 11.06 -27.66
N ASN A 357 -34.19 11.74 -26.60
CA ASN A 357 -34.98 12.80 -25.98
C ASN A 357 -34.67 14.11 -26.69
N SER A 358 -35.40 14.31 -27.79
CA SER A 358 -35.73 15.63 -28.30
C SER A 358 -36.51 16.39 -27.22
N THR A 359 -35.82 17.13 -26.36
CA THR A 359 -36.41 18.29 -25.67
C THR A 359 -35.32 19.18 -25.09
N ASN A 360 -35.20 20.36 -25.70
CA ASN A 360 -34.40 21.53 -25.35
C ASN A 360 -32.86 21.43 -25.45
N PRO A 361 -32.24 21.97 -26.52
CA PRO A 361 -30.82 22.25 -26.51
C PRO A 361 -30.53 23.37 -25.50
N ALA A 362 -29.66 23.10 -24.52
CA ALA A 362 -28.99 24.16 -23.79
C ALA A 362 -28.17 25.02 -24.78
N PRO A 363 -27.99 26.34 -24.54
CA PRO A 363 -27.37 27.22 -25.51
C PRO A 363 -25.92 26.81 -25.77
N VAL A 364 -25.62 26.64 -27.06
CA VAL A 364 -24.29 26.43 -27.62
C VAL A 364 -23.36 27.57 -27.14
N PRO A 365 -22.19 27.30 -26.52
CA PRO A 365 -21.14 28.30 -26.44
C PRO A 365 -20.65 28.58 -27.86
N ALA A 366 -20.54 29.86 -28.22
CA ALA A 366 -20.14 30.34 -29.55
C ALA A 366 -18.92 29.56 -30.12
N PRO A 367 -18.86 29.34 -31.44
CA PRO A 367 -17.77 28.60 -32.06
C PRO A 367 -16.47 29.37 -31.86
N GLN A 368 -15.59 28.84 -31.00
CA GLN A 368 -14.21 29.30 -30.95
C GLN A 368 -13.53 28.84 -32.24
N SER A 369 -12.99 29.83 -32.96
CA SER A 369 -12.19 29.67 -34.17
C SER A 369 -11.16 28.55 -34.01
N ILE A 370 -11.23 27.56 -34.89
CA ILE A 370 -10.23 26.49 -35.03
C ILE A 370 -8.88 27.14 -35.40
N PRO A 371 -7.82 27.07 -34.58
CA PRO A 371 -6.48 27.33 -35.06
C PRO A 371 -6.04 26.14 -35.93
N PRO A 372 -5.35 26.36 -37.06
CA PRO A 372 -5.05 25.32 -38.02
C PRO A 372 -3.80 24.52 -37.62
N PHE A 373 -3.73 23.97 -36.41
CA PHE A 373 -2.73 22.95 -36.05
C PHE A 373 -3.29 22.06 -34.92
N GLY A 374 -3.24 20.74 -35.15
CA GLY A 374 -3.92 19.73 -34.35
C GLY A 374 -3.55 19.75 -32.86
N HIS A 375 -4.50 20.18 -32.03
CA HIS A 375 -4.52 19.84 -30.62
C HIS A 375 -5.43 18.63 -30.45
N PHE A 376 -4.84 17.46 -30.16
CA PHE A 376 -5.57 16.28 -29.72
C PHE A 376 -6.38 16.64 -28.47
N ASN A 377 -7.70 16.41 -28.50
CA ASN A 377 -8.58 16.62 -27.35
C ASN A 377 -8.11 15.74 -26.18
N THR A 378 -7.56 16.35 -25.14
CA THR A 378 -7.10 15.66 -23.91
C THR A 378 -8.22 14.92 -23.16
N SER A 379 -9.48 15.15 -23.52
CA SER A 379 -10.65 14.42 -22.98
C SER A 379 -10.78 13.00 -23.52
N GLU A 380 -10.37 12.72 -24.77
CA GLU A 380 -10.42 11.37 -25.34
C GLU A 380 -9.36 10.46 -24.71
N ALA A 381 -8.21 11.02 -24.32
CA ALA A 381 -7.14 10.27 -23.66
C ALA A 381 -7.51 9.72 -22.26
N ASN A 382 -8.57 10.23 -21.64
CA ASN A 382 -9.06 9.76 -20.33
C ASN A 382 -10.13 8.67 -20.44
N GLN A 383 -10.58 8.32 -21.66
CA GLN A 383 -11.63 7.32 -21.84
C GLN A 383 -11.07 5.91 -21.71
N ILE A 384 -11.76 5.08 -20.92
CA ILE A 384 -11.41 3.68 -20.73
C ILE A 384 -12.07 2.90 -21.87
N HIS A 385 -11.33 2.54 -22.91
CA HIS A 385 -11.90 1.83 -24.06
C HIS A 385 -11.96 0.31 -23.87
N SER A 386 -11.17 -0.23 -22.92
CA SER A 386 -11.01 -1.67 -22.69
C SER A 386 -11.50 -2.07 -21.31
N LYS A 387 -11.82 -3.36 -21.12
CA LYS A 387 -12.29 -3.85 -19.82
C LYS A 387 -11.18 -3.66 -18.78
N PRO A 388 -11.45 -3.02 -17.63
CA PRO A 388 -10.47 -2.91 -16.56
C PRO A 388 -9.99 -4.27 -16.07
N THR A 389 -8.69 -4.39 -15.79
CA THR A 389 -8.09 -5.64 -15.29
C THR A 389 -8.32 -5.83 -13.81
N SER A 390 -8.26 -4.74 -13.02
CA SER A 390 -8.53 -4.74 -11.59
C SER A 390 -9.10 -3.39 -11.14
N LEU A 391 -9.78 -3.40 -9.99
CA LEU A 391 -10.40 -2.23 -9.38
C LEU A 391 -10.18 -2.31 -7.87
N SER A 392 -9.63 -1.24 -7.29
CA SER A 392 -9.37 -1.14 -5.85
C SER A 392 -9.90 0.19 -5.33
N TYR A 393 -10.65 0.14 -4.22
CA TYR A 393 -11.26 1.30 -3.60
C TYR A 393 -10.90 1.35 -2.12
N SER A 394 -10.33 2.48 -1.72
CA SER A 394 -10.13 2.84 -0.32
C SER A 394 -10.40 4.33 -0.21
N HIS A 395 -11.50 4.70 0.45
CA HIS A 395 -11.95 6.09 0.46
C HIS A 395 -10.83 7.05 0.88
N PRO A 396 -10.57 8.14 0.12
CA PRO A 396 -11.33 8.66 -1.02
C PRO A 396 -10.82 8.19 -2.41
N TYR A 397 -9.84 7.28 -2.46
CA TYR A 397 -9.17 6.87 -3.70
C TYR A 397 -9.85 5.66 -4.35
N LEU A 398 -10.17 5.80 -5.63
CA LEU A 398 -10.68 4.73 -6.48
C LEU A 398 -9.71 4.52 -7.64
N LEU A 399 -8.96 3.42 -7.59
CA LEU A 399 -7.91 3.10 -8.54
C LEU A 399 -8.35 1.98 -9.47
N VAL A 400 -8.13 2.19 -10.77
CA VAL A 400 -8.53 1.28 -11.83
C VAL A 400 -7.29 0.96 -12.66
N SER A 401 -7.04 -0.33 -12.90
CA SER A 401 -5.95 -0.76 -13.76
C SER A 401 -6.46 -1.18 -15.13
N HIS A 402 -5.68 -0.87 -16.16
CA HIS A 402 -6.04 -1.12 -17.55
C HIS A 402 -5.08 -2.09 -18.21
N PRO A 403 -5.52 -2.79 -19.28
CA PRO A 403 -4.65 -3.62 -20.07
C PRO A 403 -3.66 -2.81 -20.94
N ASP A 404 -3.85 -1.51 -21.04
CA ASP A 404 -3.11 -0.60 -21.92
C ASP A 404 -1.91 0.08 -21.25
N ASN A 405 -1.29 -0.57 -20.26
CA ASN A 405 -0.14 -0.10 -19.46
C ASN A 405 -0.39 1.12 -18.54
N THR A 406 -1.64 1.57 -18.45
CA THR A 406 -1.99 2.72 -17.61
C THR A 406 -2.85 2.34 -16.41
N LEU A 407 -2.93 3.27 -15.46
CA LEU A 407 -3.91 3.24 -14.39
C LEU A 407 -4.74 4.51 -14.48
N THR A 408 -6.00 4.47 -14.03
CA THR A 408 -6.80 5.69 -13.84
C THR A 408 -7.17 5.81 -12.38
N LEU A 409 -6.89 6.98 -11.82
CA LEU A 409 -7.25 7.33 -10.46
C LEU A 409 -8.42 8.30 -10.44
N TYR A 410 -9.43 7.92 -9.69
CA TYR A 410 -10.62 8.71 -9.39
C TYR A 410 -10.61 9.10 -7.91
N LEU A 411 -11.03 10.32 -7.61
CA LEU A 411 -11.27 10.78 -6.24
C LEU A 411 -12.77 10.77 -5.98
N VAL A 412 -13.18 10.03 -4.97
CA VAL A 412 -14.56 9.92 -4.53
C VAL A 412 -14.77 10.88 -3.37
N SER A 413 -15.52 11.95 -3.61
CA SER A 413 -16.02 12.83 -2.55
C SER A 413 -17.38 12.31 -2.09
N SER A 414 -17.40 11.73 -0.90
CA SER A 414 -18.61 11.29 -0.20
C SER A 414 -18.81 12.24 0.98
N THR A 415 -19.86 13.05 0.91
CA THR A 415 -20.30 13.94 1.99
C THR A 415 -21.66 13.46 2.52
N THR A 416 -22.15 14.10 3.59
CA THR A 416 -23.48 13.81 4.15
C THR A 416 -24.58 13.84 3.11
N ASP A 417 -24.47 14.68 2.08
CA ASP A 417 -25.56 14.95 1.11
C ASP A 417 -25.17 14.65 -0.34
N THR A 418 -23.88 14.55 -0.67
CA THR A 418 -23.45 14.38 -2.07
C THR A 418 -22.44 13.26 -2.22
N LEU A 419 -22.60 12.49 -3.29
CA LEU A 419 -21.63 11.52 -3.77
C LEU A 419 -21.19 11.95 -5.16
N LYS A 420 -19.90 12.25 -5.34
CA LYS A 420 -19.33 12.63 -6.64
C LYS A 420 -18.02 11.90 -6.88
N ILE A 421 -17.80 11.54 -8.13
CA ILE A 421 -16.52 11.03 -8.62
C ILE A 421 -15.84 12.14 -9.41
N SER A 422 -14.56 12.39 -9.15
CA SER A 422 -13.75 13.34 -9.92
C SER A 422 -13.53 12.86 -11.36
N PRO A 423 -13.16 13.73 -12.31
CA PRO A 423 -12.62 13.25 -13.57
C PRO A 423 -11.41 12.34 -13.32
N GLY A 424 -11.31 11.28 -14.12
CA GLY A 424 -10.24 10.28 -14.00
C GLY A 424 -8.89 10.88 -14.40
N ASN A 425 -7.88 10.73 -13.53
CA ASN A 425 -6.51 11.10 -13.85
C ASN A 425 -5.75 9.86 -14.29
N ARG A 426 -5.26 9.88 -15.53
CA ARG A 426 -4.47 8.78 -16.08
C ARG A 426 -3.03 8.84 -15.56
N LEU A 427 -2.60 7.75 -14.95
CA LEU A 427 -1.26 7.54 -14.42
C LEU A 427 -0.47 6.69 -15.41
N TRP A 428 0.68 7.22 -15.82
CA TRP A 428 1.59 6.61 -16.78
C TRP A 428 2.84 6.14 -16.06
N GLY A 429 3.33 4.96 -16.42
CA GLY A 429 4.59 4.46 -15.87
C GLY A 429 4.92 3.06 -16.33
N HIS A 430 3.97 2.12 -16.30
CA HIS A 430 4.25 0.75 -16.72
C HIS A 430 4.59 0.69 -18.21
N THR A 431 5.48 -0.23 -18.56
CA THR A 431 5.81 -0.51 -19.97
C THR A 431 4.92 -1.60 -20.57
N SER A 432 4.20 -2.34 -19.74
CA SER A 432 3.28 -3.42 -20.14
C SER A 432 1.95 -3.35 -19.39
N SER A 433 0.99 -4.17 -19.81
CA SER A 433 -0.35 -4.29 -19.20
C SER A 433 -0.27 -4.46 -17.69
N VAL A 434 -1.17 -3.82 -16.93
CA VAL A 434 -1.19 -3.92 -15.47
C VAL A 434 -2.12 -5.06 -15.06
N SER A 435 -1.61 -6.06 -14.35
CA SER A 435 -2.42 -7.19 -13.87
C SER A 435 -3.24 -6.83 -12.63
N GLY A 436 -2.68 -6.00 -11.76
CA GLY A 436 -3.32 -5.65 -10.50
C GLY A 436 -2.78 -4.37 -9.90
N ALA A 437 -3.68 -3.65 -9.22
CA ALA A 437 -3.34 -2.50 -8.42
C ALA A 437 -4.11 -2.49 -7.11
N HIS A 438 -3.44 -2.10 -6.04
CA HIS A 438 -4.06 -1.94 -4.72
C HIS A 438 -3.81 -0.54 -4.21
N VAL A 439 -4.87 0.10 -3.71
CA VAL A 439 -4.80 1.42 -3.07
C VAL A 439 -5.12 1.30 -1.58
N GLY A 440 -4.28 1.90 -0.76
CA GLY A 440 -4.49 2.00 0.69
C GLY A 440 -5.07 3.36 1.06
N GLY A 441 -5.69 3.45 2.24
CA GLY A 441 -6.30 4.69 2.74
C GLY A 441 -5.32 5.85 2.94
N ARG A 442 -4.02 5.57 2.95
CA ARG A 442 -2.91 6.52 3.17
C ARG A 442 -2.38 7.19 1.90
N GLY A 443 -3.20 7.27 0.84
CA GLY A 443 -2.81 7.90 -0.43
C GLY A 443 -1.55 7.29 -1.08
N LYS A 444 -1.27 6.02 -0.81
CA LYS A 444 -0.25 5.23 -1.51
C LYS A 444 -0.96 4.17 -2.32
N ALA A 445 -0.40 3.84 -3.47
CA ALA A 445 -0.84 2.69 -4.24
C ALA A 445 0.34 1.90 -4.77
N VAL A 446 0.10 0.64 -5.07
CA VAL A 446 1.09 -0.25 -5.66
C VAL A 446 0.44 -0.96 -6.83
N SER A 447 1.17 -1.10 -7.92
CA SER A 447 0.70 -1.84 -9.10
C SER A 447 1.79 -2.71 -9.71
N VAL A 448 1.33 -3.82 -10.28
CA VAL A 448 2.16 -4.89 -10.84
C VAL A 448 1.84 -5.07 -12.32
N SER A 449 2.87 -5.21 -13.15
CA SER A 449 2.71 -5.59 -14.56
C SER A 449 2.28 -7.05 -14.72
N THR A 450 1.55 -7.38 -15.79
CA THR A 450 1.15 -8.76 -16.11
C THR A 450 2.31 -9.72 -16.30
N ARG A 451 3.46 -9.22 -16.76
CA ARG A 451 4.70 -9.99 -16.92
C ARG A 451 5.43 -10.21 -15.58
N GLY A 452 5.05 -9.48 -14.54
CA GLY A 452 5.67 -9.57 -13.21
C GLY A 452 7.10 -9.05 -13.15
N ASP A 453 7.53 -8.30 -14.18
CA ASP A 453 8.84 -7.68 -14.30
C ASP A 453 8.88 -6.26 -13.70
N GLU A 454 7.72 -5.59 -13.62
CA GLU A 454 7.61 -4.22 -13.14
C GLU A 454 6.65 -4.11 -11.97
N LEU A 455 7.16 -3.61 -10.86
CA LEU A 455 6.39 -3.21 -9.69
C LEU A 455 6.60 -1.71 -9.46
N ARG A 456 5.50 -0.97 -9.37
CA ARG A 456 5.53 0.48 -9.18
C ARG A 456 4.76 0.89 -7.94
N VAL A 457 5.36 1.81 -7.19
CA VAL A 457 4.69 2.51 -6.10
C VAL A 457 4.28 3.90 -6.57
N TRP A 458 3.09 4.31 -6.13
CA TRP A 458 2.49 5.58 -6.44
C TRP A 458 2.22 6.38 -5.17
N GLU A 459 2.69 7.62 -5.14
CA GLU A 459 2.27 8.59 -4.13
C GLU A 459 1.08 9.40 -4.67
N LEU A 460 -0.12 9.12 -4.18
CA LEU A 460 -1.39 9.73 -4.58
C LEU A 460 -1.78 10.94 -3.70
N GLU A 461 -0.99 11.23 -2.66
CA GLU A 461 -1.19 12.34 -1.75
C GLU A 461 -0.86 13.70 -2.38
N GLY A 462 -1.64 14.73 -2.04
CA GLY A 462 -1.41 16.12 -2.47
C GLY A 462 -2.37 16.64 -3.54
N GLY A 463 -3.36 15.84 -3.94
CA GLY A 463 -4.52 16.26 -4.74
C GLY A 463 -4.21 16.68 -6.18
N PHE A 464 -4.87 16.08 -7.15
CA PHE A 464 -4.71 16.39 -8.58
C PHE A 464 -5.38 17.71 -9.02
N ALA A 465 -6.09 18.37 -8.11
CA ALA A 465 -6.72 19.66 -8.37
C ALA A 465 -5.69 20.80 -8.54
N SER A 466 -4.49 20.67 -7.95
CA SER A 466 -3.45 21.69 -8.02
C SER A 466 -2.64 21.62 -9.33
N ALA A 467 -2.31 22.78 -9.91
CA ALA A 467 -1.47 22.85 -11.11
C ALA A 467 -0.07 22.25 -10.90
N ALA A 468 0.42 22.21 -9.66
CA ALA A 468 1.67 21.56 -9.29
C ALA A 468 1.57 20.03 -9.34
N ALA A 469 0.46 19.43 -8.89
CA ALA A 469 0.23 17.99 -9.00
C ALA A 469 0.06 17.54 -10.46
N ARG A 470 -0.60 18.35 -11.30
CA ARG A 470 -0.67 18.09 -12.75
C ARG A 470 0.69 18.13 -13.43
N ARG A 471 1.59 19.03 -13.01
CA ARG A 471 2.98 19.04 -13.48
C ARG A 471 3.76 17.79 -13.06
N ARG A 472 3.54 17.27 -11.85
CA ARG A 472 4.16 16.01 -11.40
C ARG A 472 3.62 14.77 -12.13
N LEU A 473 2.33 14.75 -12.44
CA LEU A 473 1.72 13.75 -13.33
C LEU A 473 2.40 13.76 -14.70
N ALA A 474 2.51 14.95 -15.31
CA ALA A 474 3.15 15.10 -16.61
C ALA A 474 4.65 14.77 -16.60
N ALA A 475 5.33 15.01 -15.47
CA ALA A 475 6.75 14.70 -15.28
C ALA A 475 7.02 13.23 -14.88
N GLY A 476 5.98 12.42 -14.63
CA GLY A 476 6.13 11.01 -14.21
C GLY A 476 6.67 10.81 -12.79
N GLU A 477 6.83 11.89 -12.01
CA GLU A 477 7.41 11.90 -10.65
C GLU A 477 6.53 11.26 -9.56
N LEU A 478 5.32 10.81 -9.93
CA LEU A 478 4.39 10.14 -9.03
C LEU A 478 4.59 8.63 -9.00
N SER A 479 5.31 8.09 -9.99
CA SER A 479 5.55 6.66 -10.14
C SER A 479 7.00 6.36 -9.84
N VAL A 480 7.23 5.39 -8.95
CA VAL A 480 8.58 4.94 -8.62
C VAL A 480 8.65 3.45 -8.89
N GLN A 481 9.50 3.06 -9.84
CA GLN A 481 9.77 1.66 -10.13
C GLN A 481 10.62 1.06 -9.01
N LEU A 482 10.16 -0.05 -8.46
CA LEU A 482 10.92 -0.78 -7.45
C LEU A 482 12.13 -1.44 -8.09
N ARG A 483 13.28 -1.16 -7.50
CA ARG A 483 14.56 -1.74 -7.89
C ARG A 483 15.09 -2.51 -6.67
N PRO A 484 15.32 -3.84 -6.82
CA PRO A 484 16.03 -4.59 -5.81
C PRO A 484 17.39 -3.94 -5.57
N GLU A 485 17.76 -3.74 -4.32
CA GLU A 485 19.13 -3.37 -3.97
C GLU A 485 20.04 -4.51 -4.43
N LYS A 486 20.99 -4.21 -5.33
CA LYS A 486 22.03 -5.18 -5.69
C LYS A 486 22.83 -5.46 -4.42
N PRO A 487 23.01 -6.71 -3.99
CA PRO A 487 23.90 -7.00 -2.88
C PRO A 487 25.28 -6.42 -3.24
N SER A 488 25.79 -5.54 -2.40
CA SER A 488 27.14 -4.99 -2.55
C SER A 488 28.13 -6.16 -2.65
N HIS A 489 28.88 -6.20 -3.75
CA HIS A 489 29.88 -7.21 -4.11
C HIS A 489 30.46 -8.01 -2.92
N PRO A 490 30.43 -9.35 -2.95
CA PRO A 490 31.38 -10.12 -2.16
C PRO A 490 32.79 -9.83 -2.69
N SER A 491 33.72 -9.54 -1.78
CA SER A 491 35.14 -9.48 -2.07
C SER A 491 35.56 -10.73 -2.83
N THR A 492 36.07 -10.54 -4.04
CA THR A 492 36.68 -11.58 -4.86
C THR A 492 37.98 -12.03 -4.21
N ASP A 493 37.93 -13.09 -3.40
CA ASP A 493 39.02 -14.03 -3.14
C ASP A 493 38.46 -15.19 -2.30
N ASP A 494 37.97 -16.21 -2.99
CA ASP A 494 37.98 -17.64 -2.61
C ASP A 494 36.91 -18.40 -3.41
N LEU A 495 37.31 -18.85 -4.60
CA LEU A 495 36.47 -19.66 -5.49
C LEU A 495 36.53 -21.15 -5.09
N THR A 496 35.38 -21.71 -4.72
CA THR A 496 35.09 -23.14 -4.90
C THR A 496 33.81 -23.30 -5.76
N PRO A 497 33.77 -24.23 -6.74
CA PRO A 497 32.73 -24.27 -7.76
C PRO A 497 31.48 -25.06 -7.34
N ALA A 498 31.07 -25.03 -6.06
CA ALA A 498 29.95 -25.83 -5.54
C ALA A 498 28.85 -25.03 -4.83
N ILE A 499 28.96 -23.70 -4.70
CA ILE A 499 27.95 -22.85 -4.05
C ILE A 499 27.58 -21.69 -4.99
N LYS A 500 26.89 -22.01 -6.10
CA LYS A 500 26.30 -21.04 -7.03
C LYS A 500 24.76 -21.14 -7.13
N VAL A 501 24.09 -21.67 -6.10
CA VAL A 501 22.62 -21.91 -6.12
C VAL A 501 21.83 -21.01 -5.15
N ARG A 502 22.47 -20.13 -4.37
CA ARG A 502 21.73 -19.28 -3.42
C ARG A 502 22.11 -17.82 -3.56
N GLY A 503 21.12 -17.04 -4.01
CA GLY A 503 21.03 -15.60 -3.83
C GLY A 503 21.64 -14.77 -4.95
N ASP A 504 20.87 -14.50 -6.01
CA ASP A 504 21.00 -13.21 -6.69
C ASP A 504 19.73 -12.89 -7.51
N GLY A 505 19.16 -11.71 -7.27
CA GLY A 505 17.82 -11.31 -7.75
C GLY A 505 17.77 -10.91 -9.23
N LEU A 506 16.60 -11.18 -9.83
CA LEU A 506 15.92 -10.65 -11.04
C LEU A 506 16.70 -10.33 -12.34
N GLY A 507 17.98 -9.97 -12.33
CA GLY A 507 18.71 -9.52 -13.53
C GLY A 507 19.35 -10.62 -14.37
N LEU A 508 19.54 -11.83 -13.82
CA LEU A 508 20.27 -12.93 -14.50
C LEU A 508 19.52 -14.27 -14.54
N ALA A 509 18.36 -14.38 -13.89
CA ALA A 509 17.46 -15.54 -14.06
C ALA A 509 16.88 -15.64 -15.49
N LEU A 510 17.20 -14.69 -16.38
CA LEU A 510 16.89 -14.72 -17.81
C LEU A 510 17.98 -15.32 -18.70
N LYS A 511 19.18 -15.67 -18.19
CA LYS A 511 20.30 -16.07 -19.08
C LYS A 511 20.95 -17.42 -18.85
N HIS A 512 20.65 -18.16 -17.79
CA HIS A 512 21.23 -19.50 -17.61
C HIS A 512 20.23 -20.56 -17.16
N LYS A 513 19.33 -20.92 -18.07
CA LYS A 513 19.03 -22.29 -18.53
C LYS A 513 18.09 -22.13 -19.72
N GLY A 514 18.49 -22.66 -20.87
CA GLY A 514 17.84 -22.40 -22.17
C GLY A 514 16.32 -22.56 -22.14
N GLY A 515 15.63 -21.56 -22.67
CA GLY A 515 14.17 -21.46 -22.69
C GLY A 515 13.75 -20.12 -22.10
N ILE A 516 13.24 -19.25 -22.94
CA ILE A 516 12.63 -17.99 -22.56
C ILE A 516 11.44 -18.33 -21.65
N ASP A 517 11.54 -18.10 -20.34
CA ASP A 517 10.37 -18.14 -19.46
C ASP A 517 9.65 -16.78 -19.61
N GLU A 518 9.08 -16.58 -20.80
CA GLU A 518 8.34 -15.38 -21.26
C GLU A 518 6.96 -15.23 -20.62
N THR A 519 6.75 -16.05 -19.61
CA THR A 519 5.48 -16.37 -19.04
C THR A 519 5.83 -16.45 -17.56
N SER A 520 5.33 -15.57 -16.72
CA SER A 520 5.31 -15.78 -15.27
C SER A 520 4.23 -14.81 -14.86
N MET A 521 3.01 -15.32 -14.80
CA MET A 521 1.85 -14.46 -14.66
C MET A 521 1.74 -14.08 -13.19
N THR A 522 1.89 -12.79 -12.91
CA THR A 522 1.46 -12.26 -11.63
C THR A 522 -0.06 -12.16 -11.69
N ARG A 523 -0.74 -13.07 -10.98
CA ARG A 523 -2.15 -12.85 -10.68
C ARG A 523 -2.18 -11.60 -9.82
N GLY A 524 -2.97 -10.59 -10.21
CA GLY A 524 -2.92 -9.19 -9.79
C GLY A 524 -3.12 -8.87 -8.30
N PHE A 525 -2.74 -9.79 -7.41
CA PHE A 525 -2.74 -9.58 -6.00
C PHE A 525 -1.50 -8.79 -5.56
N VAL A 526 -1.77 -7.66 -4.91
CA VAL A 526 -0.77 -6.78 -4.33
C VAL A 526 -1.24 -6.38 -2.94
N GLY A 527 -0.46 -6.69 -1.92
CA GLY A 527 -0.65 -6.19 -0.56
C GLY A 527 0.49 -5.25 -0.21
N PHE A 528 0.21 -4.13 0.46
CA PHE A 528 1.29 -3.28 0.97
C PHE A 528 0.96 -2.67 2.32
N ASP A 529 2.01 -2.39 3.09
CA ASP A 529 2.01 -1.66 4.35
C ASP A 529 3.09 -0.56 4.25
N ASP A 530 3.31 0.22 5.30
CA ASP A 530 4.30 1.29 5.30
C ASP A 530 5.75 0.82 5.20
N ASP A 531 6.03 -0.42 5.60
CA ASP A 531 7.39 -0.97 5.60
C ASP A 531 7.62 -1.93 4.42
N LYS A 532 6.56 -2.59 3.91
CA LYS A 532 6.69 -3.76 3.03
C LYS A 532 5.64 -3.78 1.91
N VAL A 533 6.03 -4.30 0.76
CA VAL A 533 5.14 -4.62 -0.37
C VAL A 533 5.22 -6.11 -0.66
N VAL A 534 4.10 -6.73 -0.94
CA VAL A 534 3.98 -8.17 -1.11
C VAL A 534 3.24 -8.46 -2.41
N VAL A 535 3.84 -9.32 -3.24
CA VAL A 535 3.29 -9.74 -4.53
C VAL A 535 3.31 -11.26 -4.62
N LEU A 536 2.21 -11.84 -5.10
CA LEU A 536 2.15 -13.27 -5.39
C LEU A 536 2.59 -13.51 -6.84
N LYS A 537 3.64 -14.29 -7.03
CA LYS A 537 4.16 -14.68 -8.35
C LYS A 537 3.89 -16.15 -8.61
N GLU A 538 3.25 -16.45 -9.73
CA GLU A 538 3.07 -17.82 -10.23
C GLU A 538 4.10 -18.12 -11.33
N ARG A 539 4.81 -19.23 -11.20
CA ARG A 539 5.80 -19.71 -12.17
C ARG A 539 5.17 -20.73 -13.14
N HIS A 540 5.86 -21.07 -14.22
CA HIS A 540 5.37 -21.93 -15.31
C HIS A 540 4.83 -23.29 -14.90
N LEU A 541 5.36 -23.82 -13.80
CA LEU A 541 5.00 -25.13 -13.28
C LEU A 541 3.88 -25.05 -12.23
N GLY A 542 3.20 -23.91 -12.10
CA GLY A 542 2.19 -23.68 -11.07
C GLY A 542 2.75 -23.36 -9.70
N ALA A 543 4.08 -23.41 -9.53
CA ALA A 543 4.73 -23.06 -8.28
C ALA A 543 4.45 -21.60 -7.92
N GLN A 544 3.95 -21.38 -6.71
CA GLN A 544 3.61 -20.06 -6.19
C GLN A 544 4.70 -19.59 -5.23
N ALA A 545 5.20 -18.39 -5.49
CA ALA A 545 6.18 -17.72 -4.66
C ALA A 545 5.66 -16.36 -4.22
N LEU A 546 5.78 -16.09 -2.93
CA LEU A 546 5.50 -14.80 -2.33
C LEU A 546 6.77 -13.95 -2.42
N VAL A 547 6.69 -12.81 -3.08
CA VAL A 547 7.80 -11.86 -3.18
C VAL A 547 7.53 -10.72 -2.22
N ILE A 548 8.38 -10.59 -1.20
CA ILE A 548 8.30 -9.54 -0.20
C ILE A 548 9.40 -8.52 -0.50
N TYR A 549 9.00 -7.27 -0.65
CA TYR A 549 9.85 -6.11 -0.84
C TYR A 549 9.90 -5.34 0.48
N ASP A 550 11.08 -5.25 1.10
CA ASP A 550 11.31 -4.58 2.37
C ASP A 550 12.00 -3.22 2.13
N PHE A 551 11.40 -2.15 2.67
CA PHE A 551 11.92 -0.78 2.54
C PHE A 551 12.69 -0.31 3.79
N THR A 552 12.88 -1.16 4.81
CA THR A 552 13.48 -0.77 6.10
C THR A 552 15.00 -0.63 6.11
#